data_AF-A0A8J4CWM2-F1
#
_entry.id   AF-A0A8J4CWM2-F1
#
_cell.length_a   1.000
_cell.length_b   1.000
_cell.length_c   1.000
_cell.angle_alpha   90.00
_cell.angle_beta   90.00
_cell.angle_gamma   90.00
#
_symmetry.space_group_name_H-M   'P 1'
#
loop_
_entity.id
_entity.type
_entity.pdbx_description
1 polymer ?
#
loop_
_entity_poly.entity_id
_entity_poly.type
_entity_poly.pdbx_seq_one_letter_code
_entity_poly.pdbx_strand_id
1 'polypeptide(L)'
;TATAAAAAAVHVGGSGAGMAAGSSAADVVSMLTGVFSSPEFFINEYRNLLSGQLLYRSDYDTAREVRTLELLKMRFGENALHACEVMLKDVADSKRINHRVHSVPSPGTSAAPLP
;
A
#
# COMPACT_ATOMS: atom_id res chain seq x y z
N THR A 1 44.86 25.54 22.80
CA THR A 1 44.38 25.16 21.45
C THR A 1 43.14 26.00 21.15
N ALA A 2 43.30 27.29 20.82
CA ALA A 2 43.33 27.82 19.44
C ALA A 2 42.09 27.37 18.64
N THR A 3 40.98 28.13 18.63
CA THR A 3 40.62 29.28 17.75
C THR A 3 40.13 28.92 16.33
N ALA A 4 39.07 29.64 15.93
CA ALA A 4 38.65 30.02 14.57
C ALA A 4 37.94 28.93 13.73
N ALA A 5 36.71 29.09 13.20
CA ALA A 5 36.00 30.18 12.48
C ALA A 5 35.93 29.92 10.96
N ALA A 6 34.83 30.43 10.37
CA ALA A 6 34.57 30.68 8.95
C ALA A 6 34.13 29.49 8.07
N ALA A 7 33.27 29.63 7.06
CA ALA A 7 32.36 30.69 6.60
C ALA A 7 31.58 30.16 5.36
N ALA A 8 30.45 30.83 5.05
CA ALA A 8 29.82 30.98 3.72
C ALA A 8 29.17 29.72 3.09
N ALA A 9 28.11 29.79 2.28
CA ALA A 9 27.56 30.89 1.50
C ALA A 9 26.04 30.72 1.23
N VAL A 10 25.43 31.84 0.90
CA VAL A 10 24.02 32.09 0.60
C VAL A 10 23.76 32.02 -0.92
N HIS A 11 22.51 31.66 -1.28
CA HIS A 11 21.75 31.94 -2.51
C HIS A 11 22.08 31.28 -3.86
N VAL A 12 21.08 30.54 -4.36
CA VAL A 12 20.55 30.54 -5.75
C VAL A 12 19.03 30.28 -5.59
N GLY A 13 18.05 31.04 -6.07
CA GLY A 13 18.05 32.10 -7.10
C GLY A 13 17.59 31.59 -8.48
N GLY A 14 16.29 31.29 -8.66
CA GLY A 14 15.64 31.05 -9.97
C GLY A 14 14.31 30.31 -9.77
N SER A 15 13.12 30.90 -9.85
CA SER A 15 12.44 31.66 -10.91
C SER A 15 12.04 30.82 -12.13
N GLY A 16 10.80 30.33 -12.10
CA GLY A 16 9.88 30.44 -13.24
C GLY A 16 9.82 29.30 -14.26
N ALA A 17 8.57 28.82 -14.43
CA ALA A 17 7.94 28.30 -15.65
C ALA A 17 8.16 26.83 -16.03
N GLY A 18 7.04 26.09 -16.04
CA GLY A 18 6.95 24.77 -16.64
C GLY A 18 5.65 24.06 -16.33
N MET A 19 4.52 24.63 -16.77
CA MET A 19 3.21 23.97 -16.77
C MET A 19 3.29 22.72 -17.67
N ALA A 20 3.41 21.54 -17.07
CA ALA A 20 3.23 20.27 -17.76
C ALA A 20 2.02 19.57 -17.13
N ALA A 21 0.87 19.71 -17.79
CA ALA A 21 -0.34 18.99 -17.50
C ALA A 21 -0.09 17.47 -17.59
N GLY A 22 -0.02 16.82 -16.42
CA GLY A 22 0.22 15.39 -16.32
C GLY A 22 -0.44 14.80 -15.08
N SER A 23 -1.69 14.34 -15.24
CA SER A 23 -2.44 13.47 -14.32
C SER A 23 -2.55 13.95 -12.86
N SER A 24 -3.71 14.52 -12.51
CA SER A 24 -4.06 15.05 -11.18
C SER A 24 -3.83 14.10 -10.00
N ALA A 25 -3.70 12.79 -10.22
CA ALA A 25 -3.42 11.81 -9.17
C ALA A 25 -1.94 11.79 -8.72
N ALA A 26 -1.00 12.13 -9.62
CA ALA A 26 0.42 12.24 -9.29
C ALA A 26 0.69 13.42 -8.33
N ASP A 27 -0.12 14.46 -8.45
CA ASP A 27 0.05 15.73 -7.74
C ASP A 27 -0.46 15.64 -6.28
N VAL A 28 -1.54 14.89 -6.04
CA VAL A 28 -2.10 14.70 -4.68
C VAL A 28 -1.14 13.93 -3.78
N VAL A 29 -0.49 12.88 -4.29
CA VAL A 29 0.48 12.10 -3.50
C VAL A 29 1.74 12.94 -3.22
N SER A 30 2.23 13.69 -4.23
CA SER A 30 3.35 14.62 -4.06
C SER A 30 3.04 15.74 -3.06
N MET A 31 1.82 16.26 -3.08
CA MET A 31 1.32 17.25 -2.12
C MET A 31 1.22 16.65 -0.70
N LEU A 32 0.68 15.43 -0.55
CA LEU A 32 0.61 14.74 0.74
C LEU A 32 2.02 14.48 1.31
N THR A 33 2.96 14.01 0.49
CA THR A 33 4.36 13.84 0.92
C THR A 33 5.06 15.16 1.23
N GLY A 34 4.63 16.28 0.62
CA GLY A 34 5.12 17.61 0.98
C GLY A 34 4.62 18.10 2.35
N VAL A 35 3.47 17.58 2.82
CA VAL A 35 2.89 17.89 4.14
C VAL A 35 3.42 16.94 5.22
N PHE A 36 3.70 15.67 4.89
CA PHE A 36 4.32 14.73 5.81
C PHE A 36 5.84 14.95 5.84
N SER A 37 6.39 15.39 6.98
CA SER A 37 7.84 15.60 7.15
C SER A 37 8.69 14.33 6.95
N SER A 38 8.07 13.14 6.93
CA SER A 38 8.72 11.85 6.70
C SER A 38 7.78 10.88 5.98
N PRO A 39 8.22 10.26 4.86
CA PRO A 39 7.43 9.27 4.12
C PRO A 39 7.16 7.99 4.94
N GLU A 40 7.99 7.68 5.93
CA GLU A 40 7.88 6.51 6.79
C GLU A 40 6.60 6.53 7.64
N PHE A 41 6.16 7.71 8.10
CA PHE A 41 4.91 7.85 8.85
C PHE A 41 3.69 7.49 7.99
N PHE A 42 3.67 7.96 6.74
CA PHE A 42 2.61 7.65 5.79
C PHE A 42 2.57 6.14 5.50
N ILE A 43 3.72 5.51 5.25
CA ILE A 43 3.81 4.07 4.98
C ILE A 43 3.27 3.27 6.17
N ASN A 44 3.62 3.68 7.40
CA ASN A 44 3.15 3.00 8.60
C ASN A 44 1.63 3.12 8.77
N GLU A 45 1.05 4.31 8.55
CA GLU A 45 -0.40 4.45 8.64
C GLU A 45 -1.15 3.77 7.50
N TYR A 46 -0.61 3.80 6.29
CA TYR A 46 -1.18 3.04 5.18
C TYR A 46 -1.22 1.55 5.50
N ARG A 47 -0.17 1.00 6.12
CA ARG A 47 -0.13 -0.40 6.57
C ARG A 47 -1.20 -0.70 7.62
N ASN A 48 -1.38 0.18 8.62
CA ASN A 48 -2.40 0.01 9.66
C ASN A 48 -3.82 0.11 9.10
N LEU A 49 -4.04 1.04 8.17
CA LEU A 49 -5.32 1.18 7.48
C LEU A 49 -5.65 -0.08 6.67
N LEU A 50 -4.66 -0.57 5.91
CA LEU A 50 -4.82 -1.76 5.09
C LEU A 50 -5.10 -3.00 5.95
N SER A 51 -4.39 -3.19 7.06
CA SER A 51 -4.65 -4.32 7.96
C SER A 51 -6.06 -4.28 8.52
N GLY A 52 -6.52 -3.11 8.99
CA GLY A 52 -7.88 -2.94 9.48
C GLY A 52 -8.94 -3.24 8.42
N GLN A 53 -8.74 -2.78 7.18
CA GLN A 53 -9.65 -3.06 6.07
C GLN A 53 -9.73 -4.55 5.72
N LEU A 54 -8.57 -5.21 5.65
CA LEU A 54 -8.50 -6.65 5.33
C LEU A 54 -9.14 -7.53 6.40
N LEU A 55 -9.07 -7.12 7.68
CA LEU A 55 -9.65 -7.89 8.79
C LEU A 55 -11.15 -7.64 8.99
N TYR A 56 -11.67 -6.49 8.55
CA TYR A 56 -13.07 -6.10 8.80
C TYR A 56 -14.09 -6.83 7.90
N ARG A 57 -13.71 -7.19 6.66
CA ARG A 57 -14.62 -7.82 5.69
C ARG A 57 -14.12 -9.19 5.24
N SER A 58 -14.97 -10.22 5.39
CA SER A 58 -14.69 -11.58 4.90
C SER A 58 -14.73 -11.71 3.38
N ASP A 59 -15.48 -10.83 2.69
CA ASP A 59 -15.64 -10.79 1.24
C ASP A 59 -14.74 -9.75 0.55
N TYR A 60 -13.80 -9.13 1.27
CA TYR A 60 -12.99 -7.99 0.82
C TYR A 60 -12.32 -8.14 -0.56
N ASP A 61 -12.76 -7.40 -1.59
CA ASP A 61 -12.12 -7.39 -2.90
C ASP A 61 -10.80 -6.61 -2.85
N THR A 62 -9.68 -7.31 -2.96
CA THR A 62 -8.33 -6.73 -2.90
C THR A 62 -7.91 -6.01 -4.19
N ALA A 63 -8.69 -6.08 -5.29
CA ALA A 63 -8.27 -5.53 -6.58
C ALA A 63 -8.06 -4.00 -6.56
N ARG A 64 -8.81 -3.28 -5.72
CA ARG A 64 -8.65 -1.84 -5.54
C ARG A 64 -7.38 -1.51 -4.76
N GLU A 65 -7.08 -2.29 -3.73
CA GLU A 65 -5.95 -2.08 -2.84
C GLU A 65 -4.64 -2.47 -3.51
N VAL A 66 -4.65 -3.51 -4.37
CA VAL A 66 -3.51 -3.85 -5.23
C VAL A 66 -3.15 -2.69 -6.15
N ARG A 67 -4.12 -2.10 -6.87
CA ARG A 67 -3.85 -0.93 -7.72
C ARG A 67 -3.34 0.27 -6.93
N THR A 68 -3.88 0.49 -5.74
CA THR A 68 -3.41 1.56 -4.84
C THR A 68 -1.97 1.30 -4.41
N LEU A 69 -1.65 0.05 -4.04
CA LEU A 69 -0.31 -0.37 -3.65
C LEU A 69 0.70 -0.18 -4.78
N GLU A 70 0.36 -0.53 -6.02
CA GLU A 70 1.21 -0.32 -7.21
C GLU A 70 1.54 1.17 -7.41
N LEU A 71 0.55 2.05 -7.30
CA LEU A 71 0.77 3.49 -7.40
C LEU A 71 1.71 4.00 -6.29
N LEU A 72 1.57 3.49 -5.08
CA LEU A 72 2.42 3.85 -3.95
C LEU A 72 3.84 3.29 -4.10
N LYS A 73 4.02 2.09 -4.65
CA LYS A 73 5.33 1.48 -4.95
C LYS A 73 6.12 2.31 -5.96
N MET A 74 5.46 2.90 -6.96
CA MET A 74 6.10 3.82 -7.91
C MET A 74 6.65 5.10 -7.26
N ARG A 75 6.24 5.42 -6.03
CA ARG A 75 6.63 6.65 -5.31
C ARG A 75 7.60 6.38 -4.17
N PHE A 76 7.33 5.37 -3.35
CA PHE A 76 8.10 5.06 -2.14
C PHE A 76 9.09 3.90 -2.33
N GLY A 77 9.03 3.21 -3.47
CA GLY A 77 9.83 2.02 -3.77
C GLY A 77 9.19 0.73 -3.28
N GLU A 78 9.60 -0.39 -3.87
CA GLU A 78 8.99 -1.70 -3.61
C GLU A 78 9.26 -2.21 -2.19
N ASN A 79 10.49 -2.04 -1.70
CA ASN A 79 10.89 -2.54 -0.38
C ASN A 79 10.09 -1.89 0.77
N ALA A 80 9.75 -0.61 0.63
CA ALA A 80 9.01 0.13 1.65
C ALA A 80 7.60 -0.43 1.89
N LEU A 81 6.99 -1.03 0.85
CA LEU A 81 5.61 -1.49 0.86
C LEU A 81 5.48 -3.02 0.81
N HIS A 82 6.60 -3.74 0.93
CA HIS A 82 6.63 -5.20 0.87
C HIS A 82 5.68 -5.86 1.89
N ALA A 83 5.61 -5.34 3.12
CA ALA A 83 4.71 -5.87 4.14
C ALA A 83 3.24 -5.79 3.71
N CYS A 84 2.82 -4.71 3.06
CA CYS A 84 1.44 -4.53 2.57
C CYS A 84 1.14 -5.48 1.41
N GLU A 85 2.11 -5.74 0.54
CA GLU A 85 1.99 -6.73 -0.54
C GLU A 85 1.77 -8.15 -0.01
N VAL A 86 2.57 -8.55 1.00
CA VAL A 86 2.43 -9.86 1.65
C VAL A 86 1.02 -9.99 2.26
N MET A 87 0.53 -8.98 2.96
CA MET A 87 -0.82 -8.99 3.54
C MET A 87 -1.92 -9.19 2.48
N LEU A 88 -1.84 -8.51 1.33
CA LEU A 88 -2.80 -8.69 0.24
C LEU A 88 -2.75 -10.10 -0.35
N LYS A 89 -1.54 -10.65 -0.52
CA LYS A 89 -1.33 -12.00 -1.02
C LYS A 89 -1.91 -13.05 -0.07
N ASP A 90 -1.67 -12.91 1.23
CA ASP A 90 -2.16 -13.82 2.26
C ASP A 90 -3.69 -13.89 2.30
N VAL A 91 -4.38 -12.75 2.11
CA VAL A 91 -5.85 -12.71 2.04
C VAL A 91 -6.37 -13.36 0.76
N ALA A 92 -5.75 -13.09 -0.40
CA ALA A 92 -6.13 -13.73 -1.65
C ALA A 92 -5.95 -15.25 -1.60
N ASP A 93 -4.83 -15.70 -1.02
CA ASP A 93 -4.56 -17.12 -0.81
C ASP A 93 -5.54 -17.76 0.17
N SER A 94 -5.87 -17.07 1.26
CA SER A 94 -6.87 -17.53 2.23
C SER A 94 -8.23 -17.77 1.57
N LYS A 95 -8.69 -16.85 0.71
CA LYS A 95 -9.94 -17.02 -0.05
C LYS A 95 -9.90 -18.23 -0.98
N ARG A 96 -8.80 -18.39 -1.71
CA ARG A 96 -8.61 -19.52 -2.63
C ARG A 96 -8.61 -20.86 -1.88
N ILE A 97 -7.93 -20.93 -0.74
CA ILE A 97 -7.89 -22.13 0.11
C ILE A 97 -9.29 -22.40 0.67
N ASN A 98 -9.95 -21.37 1.21
CA ASN A 98 -11.29 -21.50 1.78
C ASN A 98 -12.30 -22.06 0.76
N HIS A 99 -12.27 -21.56 -0.48
CA HIS A 99 -13.11 -22.09 -1.56
C HIS A 99 -12.81 -23.57 -1.84
N ARG A 100 -11.52 -23.95 -1.94
CA ARG A 100 -11.12 -25.35 -2.18
C ARG A 100 -11.63 -26.28 -1.09
N VAL A 101 -11.46 -25.91 0.18
CA VAL A 101 -11.90 -26.70 1.33
C VAL A 101 -13.41 -26.94 1.29
N HIS A 102 -14.22 -25.92 0.96
CA HIS A 102 -15.67 -26.05 0.89
C HIS A 102 -16.18 -26.71 -0.40
N SER A 103 -15.36 -26.74 -1.46
CA SER A 103 -15.70 -27.40 -2.73
C SER A 103 -15.49 -28.91 -2.72
N VAL A 104 -14.76 -29.46 -1.74
CA VAL A 104 -14.62 -30.91 -1.58
C VAL A 104 -15.92 -31.42 -0.93
N PRO A 105 -16.76 -32.21 -1.64
CA PRO A 105 -17.92 -32.82 -1.03
C PRO A 105 -17.42 -33.76 0.06
N SER A 106 -17.91 -33.59 1.29
CA SER A 106 -17.66 -34.58 2.33
C SER A 106 -18.19 -35.94 1.84
N PRO A 107 -17.38 -37.01 1.82
CA PRO A 107 -17.80 -38.32 1.33
C PRO A 107 -18.78 -39.06 2.28
N GLY A 108 -19.71 -38.33 2.92
CA GLY A 108 -20.55 -38.83 4.02
C GLY A 108 -22.06 -38.59 3.90
N THR A 109 -22.57 -37.89 2.89
CA THR A 109 -24.02 -37.73 2.67
C THR A 109 -24.49 -38.48 1.43
N SER A 110 -24.15 -39.78 1.36
CA SER A 110 -24.92 -40.73 0.56
C SER A 110 -26.25 -40.94 1.25
N ALA A 111 -27.29 -40.30 0.72
CA ALA A 111 -28.68 -40.56 1.06
C ALA A 111 -28.96 -42.08 1.04
N ALA A 112 -29.38 -42.63 2.17
CA ALA A 112 -30.12 -43.88 2.17
C ALA A 112 -31.57 -43.56 1.76
N PRO A 113 -32.14 -44.18 0.71
CA PRO A 113 -33.57 -44.11 0.48
C PRO A 113 -34.26 -44.88 1.60
N LEU A 114 -35.12 -44.20 2.37
CA LEU A 114 -36.02 -44.87 3.33
C LEU A 114 -37.13 -45.61 2.55
N PRO A 115 -37.56 -46.80 3.02
CA PRO A 115 -38.58 -47.62 2.35
C PRO A 115 -39.99 -46.98 2.37
#